data_AF-F0V890-F1
#
_entry.id   AF-F0V890-F1
#
_cell.length_a   1.000
_cell.length_b   1.000
_cell.length_c   1.000
_cell.angle_alpha   90.00
_cell.angle_beta   90.00
_cell.angle_gamma   90.00
#
_symmetry.space_group_name_H-M   'P 1'
#
loop_
_entity.id
_entity.type
_entity.pdbx_description
1 polymer ?
#
loop_
_entity_poly.entity_id
_entity_poly.type
_entity_poly.pdbx_seq_one_letter_code
_entity_poly.pdbx_strand_id
1 'polypeptide(L)'
;MQRLKKKSTLPGPTRSGAGFLASSKKRQEQYSISYEAYRHFAFFTSLYLSVMGKPAAAPDVVSWYLKEKWYCIPSEIPQALTSRVYLRLVNNLIVDNCVAVTGVDAEGAPCLEEGKMFPLWAWKDEVFEFDSKSQHSHRHFHL
;
A
#
# COMPACT_ATOMS: atom_id res chain seq x y z
N MET A 1 -5.63 11.24 -79.30
CA MET A 1 -5.37 12.62 -79.73
C MET A 1 -5.46 13.56 -78.52
N GLN A 2 -4.50 14.51 -78.42
CA GLN A 2 -4.49 15.77 -77.64
C GLN A 2 -4.58 15.69 -76.09
N ARG A 3 -3.46 15.82 -75.34
CA ARG A 3 -2.67 17.03 -74.89
C ARG A 3 -3.35 17.82 -73.74
N LEU A 4 -2.93 17.68 -72.47
CA LEU A 4 -1.79 18.30 -71.72
C LEU A 4 -1.84 19.82 -71.50
N LYS A 5 -1.85 20.23 -70.21
CA LYS A 5 -0.98 21.23 -69.49
C LYS A 5 -1.72 21.77 -68.24
N LYS A 6 -1.13 22.12 -67.08
CA LYS A 6 0.23 22.23 -66.50
C LYS A 6 0.01 22.49 -64.97
N LYS A 7 0.63 21.74 -64.04
CA LYS A 7 1.81 22.05 -63.19
C LYS A 7 1.79 23.35 -62.35
N SER A 8 2.02 23.20 -61.03
CA SER A 8 3.02 23.95 -60.21
C SER A 8 3.05 23.39 -58.77
N THR A 9 4.02 22.55 -58.33
CA THR A 9 5.38 22.83 -57.79
C THR A 9 5.44 22.96 -56.25
N LEU A 10 6.09 21.95 -55.62
CA LEU A 10 6.64 21.82 -54.24
C LEU A 10 7.66 22.94 -53.87
N PRO A 11 8.27 23.07 -52.65
CA PRO A 11 8.59 22.03 -51.63
C PRO A 11 8.46 22.44 -50.13
N GLY A 12 8.65 21.46 -49.24
CA GLY A 12 8.72 21.65 -47.77
C GLY A 12 10.01 22.32 -47.28
N PRO A 13 10.12 22.51 -45.94
CA PRO A 13 11.15 21.76 -45.23
C PRO A 13 10.72 21.22 -43.85
N THR A 14 11.46 20.18 -43.46
CA THR A 14 11.56 19.47 -42.18
C THR A 14 11.60 20.35 -40.93
N ARG A 15 10.89 19.91 -39.87
CA ARG A 15 11.35 20.07 -38.48
C ARG A 15 10.64 19.08 -37.54
N SER A 16 11.47 18.20 -36.98
CA SER A 16 11.42 17.59 -35.65
C SER A 16 10.09 17.61 -34.89
N GLY A 17 9.48 16.43 -34.76
CA GLY A 17 8.45 16.15 -33.76
C GLY A 17 8.68 14.75 -33.23
N ALA A 18 9.45 14.64 -32.15
CA ALA A 18 9.74 13.39 -31.49
C ALA A 18 8.45 12.70 -31.02
N GLY A 19 8.44 11.38 -31.16
CA GLY A 19 7.69 10.42 -30.34
C GLY A 19 6.31 10.83 -29.84
N PHE A 20 5.27 10.48 -30.59
CA PHE A 20 3.99 10.07 -30.00
C PHE A 20 3.95 8.55 -29.79
N LEU A 21 5.06 7.99 -29.30
CA LEU A 21 4.93 6.91 -28.32
C LEU A 21 4.61 7.60 -27.01
N ALA A 22 3.34 8.00 -26.84
CA ALA A 22 2.77 8.13 -25.52
C ALA A 22 2.73 6.70 -24.95
N SER A 23 3.90 6.19 -24.60
CA SER A 23 4.07 5.17 -23.58
C SER A 23 3.26 5.71 -22.41
N SER A 24 2.08 5.12 -22.21
CA SER A 24 1.26 5.30 -21.02
C SER A 24 2.19 5.05 -19.84
N LYS A 25 2.78 6.14 -19.36
CA LYS A 25 3.57 6.21 -18.16
C LYS A 25 2.53 5.85 -17.11
N LYS A 26 2.43 4.56 -16.77
CA LYS A 26 1.60 4.02 -15.70
C LYS A 26 1.94 4.91 -14.51
N ARG A 27 1.10 5.91 -14.25
CA ARG A 27 1.14 6.66 -13.01
C ARG A 27 0.88 5.58 -11.97
N GLN A 28 1.95 5.08 -11.36
CA GLN A 28 1.83 4.48 -10.06
C GLN A 28 1.44 5.64 -9.15
N GLU A 29 0.13 5.93 -9.11
CA GLU A 29 -0.41 6.77 -8.06
C GLU A 29 -0.04 6.07 -6.75
N GLN A 30 0.90 6.68 -6.03
CA GLN A 30 1.25 6.27 -4.68
C GLN A 30 0.10 6.72 -3.79
N TYR A 31 -0.89 5.84 -3.64
CA TYR A 31 -1.88 5.99 -2.61
C TYR A 31 -1.21 5.72 -1.27
N SER A 32 -1.09 6.78 -0.46
CA SER A 32 -0.69 6.70 0.94
C SER A 32 -1.93 6.68 1.81
N ILE A 33 -1.96 5.82 2.83
CA ILE A 33 -2.97 5.87 3.88
C ILE A 33 -2.41 6.59 5.11
N SER A 34 -3.26 7.14 5.96
CA SER A 34 -2.82 7.70 7.23
C SER A 34 -2.22 6.61 8.11
N TYR A 35 -1.27 7.00 8.97
CA TYR A 35 -0.66 6.06 9.91
C TYR A 35 -1.70 5.42 10.84
N GLU A 36 -2.71 6.17 11.27
CA GLU A 36 -3.82 5.63 12.08
C GLU A 36 -4.63 4.57 11.34
N ALA A 37 -4.97 4.80 10.06
CA ALA A 37 -5.66 3.81 9.24
C ALA A 37 -4.79 2.54 9.05
N TYR A 38 -3.47 2.71 8.94
CA TYR A 38 -2.55 1.59 8.84
C TYR A 38 -2.49 0.78 10.14
N ARG A 39 -2.36 1.45 11.29
CA ARG A 39 -2.40 0.80 12.60
C ARG A 39 -3.71 0.07 12.86
N HIS A 40 -4.84 0.65 12.47
CA HIS A 40 -6.13 0.00 12.56
C HIS A 40 -6.17 -1.29 11.71
N PHE A 41 -5.68 -1.23 10.47
CA PHE A 41 -5.57 -2.41 9.62
C PHE A 41 -4.66 -3.49 10.22
N ALA A 42 -3.50 -3.09 10.73
CA ALA A 42 -2.54 -3.99 11.36
C ALA A 42 -3.13 -4.68 12.61
N PHE A 43 -3.86 -3.91 13.44
CA PHE A 43 -4.54 -4.41 14.64
C PHE A 43 -5.58 -5.47 14.32
N PHE A 44 -6.49 -5.16 13.40
CA PHE A 44 -7.56 -6.11 13.06
C PHE A 44 -7.03 -7.31 12.28
N THR A 45 -5.95 -7.17 11.50
CA THR A 45 -5.27 -8.31 10.87
C THR A 45 -4.72 -9.27 11.93
N SER A 46 -4.02 -8.75 12.93
CA SER A 46 -3.44 -9.57 13.99
C SER A 46 -4.52 -10.22 14.86
N LEU A 47 -5.57 -9.48 15.21
CA LEU A 47 -6.72 -10.01 15.93
C LEU A 47 -7.42 -11.12 15.13
N TYR A 48 -7.62 -10.92 13.83
CA TYR A 48 -8.21 -11.92 12.94
C TYR A 48 -7.39 -13.22 12.95
N LEU A 49 -6.08 -13.12 12.75
CA LEU A 49 -5.19 -14.28 12.73
C LEU A 49 -5.15 -15.01 14.08
N SER A 50 -5.14 -14.26 15.18
CA SER A 50 -5.19 -14.80 16.54
C SER A 50 -6.48 -15.58 16.81
N VAL A 51 -7.64 -15.03 16.41
CA VAL A 51 -8.95 -15.68 16.58
C VAL A 51 -9.10 -16.90 15.68
N MET A 52 -8.60 -16.83 14.45
CA MET A 52 -8.64 -17.95 13.52
C MET A 52 -7.78 -19.13 13.98
N GLY A 53 -6.70 -18.87 14.73
CA GLY A 53 -5.82 -19.90 15.29
C GLY A 53 -5.08 -20.73 14.23
N LYS A 54 -5.07 -20.26 12.98
CA LYS A 54 -4.41 -20.91 11.84
C LYS A 54 -3.97 -19.86 10.80
N PRO A 55 -2.99 -20.18 9.96
CA PRO A 55 -2.59 -19.29 8.88
C PRO A 55 -3.73 -19.00 7.90
N ALA A 56 -3.75 -17.79 7.34
CA ALA A 56 -4.73 -17.36 6.35
C ALA A 56 -4.05 -16.67 5.16
N ALA A 57 -4.56 -16.88 3.95
CA ALA A 57 -4.02 -16.24 2.77
C ALA A 57 -4.22 -14.71 2.84
N ALA A 58 -3.23 -13.94 2.43
CA ALA A 58 -3.30 -12.47 2.45
C ALA A 58 -4.56 -11.90 1.74
N PRO A 59 -5.01 -12.43 0.59
CA PRO A 59 -6.26 -11.98 -0.04
C PRO A 59 -7.50 -12.18 0.81
N ASP A 60 -7.56 -13.28 1.59
CA ASP A 60 -8.69 -13.58 2.46
C ASP A 60 -8.74 -12.61 3.64
N VAL A 61 -7.59 -12.33 4.25
CA VAL A 61 -7.44 -11.35 5.34
C VAL A 61 -7.89 -9.96 4.87
N VAL A 62 -7.42 -9.53 3.69
CA VAL A 62 -7.81 -8.24 3.12
C VAL A 62 -9.30 -8.21 2.80
N SER A 63 -9.84 -9.27 2.20
CA SER A 63 -11.27 -9.34 1.86
C SER A 63 -12.14 -9.29 3.11
N TRP A 64 -11.76 -10.00 4.16
CA TRP A 64 -12.41 -9.94 5.46
C TRP A 64 -12.37 -8.53 6.04
N TYR A 65 -11.20 -7.89 6.07
CA TYR A 65 -11.06 -6.55 6.63
C TYR A 65 -11.90 -5.53 5.87
N LEU A 66 -11.87 -5.56 4.54
CA LEU A 66 -12.64 -4.63 3.71
C LEU A 66 -14.15 -4.84 3.84
N LYS A 67 -14.58 -6.06 4.16
CA LYS A 67 -15.98 -6.39 4.43
C LYS A 67 -16.42 -5.93 5.82
N GLU A 68 -15.69 -6.33 6.86
CA GLU A 68 -16.09 -6.12 8.26
C GLU A 68 -15.75 -4.72 8.78
N LYS A 69 -14.75 -4.06 8.19
CA LYS A 69 -14.24 -2.73 8.59
C LYS A 69 -14.37 -1.71 7.47
N TRP A 70 -15.36 -1.87 6.61
CA TRP A 70 -15.59 -0.98 5.46
C TRP A 70 -15.71 0.50 5.85
N TYR A 71 -16.28 0.77 7.03
CA TYR A 71 -16.50 2.11 7.58
C TYR A 71 -15.20 2.80 8.07
N CYS A 72 -14.09 2.08 8.16
CA CYS A 72 -12.77 2.60 8.52
C CYS A 72 -11.84 2.80 7.33
N ILE A 73 -12.32 2.51 6.11
CA ILE A 73 -11.53 2.70 4.88
C ILE A 73 -11.53 4.19 4.55
N PRO A 74 -10.35 4.83 4.38
CA PRO A 74 -10.27 6.24 4.01
C PRO A 74 -11.01 6.52 2.69
N SER A 75 -11.87 7.53 2.70
CA SER A 75 -12.74 7.88 1.57
C SER A 75 -11.97 8.39 0.34
N GLU A 76 -10.71 8.79 0.54
CA GLU A 76 -9.80 9.29 -0.47
C GLU A 76 -9.26 8.18 -1.38
N ILE A 77 -9.37 6.92 -0.95
CA ILE A 77 -8.95 5.77 -1.75
C ILE A 77 -10.09 5.39 -2.71
N PRO A 78 -9.88 5.43 -4.03
CA PRO A 78 -10.89 4.97 -4.98
C PRO A 78 -11.26 3.52 -4.72
N GLN A 79 -12.56 3.20 -4.67
CA GLN A 79 -13.06 1.86 -4.35
C GLN A 79 -12.45 0.76 -5.25
N ALA A 80 -12.22 1.07 -6.53
CA ALA A 80 -11.61 0.15 -7.49
C ALA A 80 -10.14 -0.21 -7.17
N LEU A 81 -9.47 0.60 -6.34
CA LEU A 81 -8.07 0.44 -5.96
C LEU A 81 -7.89 -0.05 -4.52
N THR A 82 -8.93 0.02 -3.69
CA THR A 82 -8.88 -0.32 -2.27
C THR A 82 -8.28 -1.71 -2.03
N SER A 83 -8.78 -2.75 -2.68
CA SER A 83 -8.24 -4.12 -2.53
C SER A 83 -6.74 -4.18 -2.84
N ARG A 84 -6.31 -3.51 -3.91
CA ARG A 84 -4.90 -3.47 -4.31
C ARG A 84 -4.03 -2.71 -3.32
N VAL A 85 -4.52 -1.60 -2.76
CA VAL A 85 -3.81 -0.83 -1.73
C VAL A 85 -3.61 -1.68 -0.48
N TYR A 86 -4.67 -2.33 0.02
CA TYR A 86 -4.60 -3.14 1.23
C TYR A 86 -3.76 -4.42 1.06
N LEU A 87 -3.83 -5.07 -0.11
CA LEU A 87 -2.91 -6.17 -0.44
C LEU A 87 -1.44 -5.72 -0.42
N ARG A 88 -1.16 -4.49 -0.84
CA ARG A 88 0.20 -3.95 -0.76
C ARG A 88 0.61 -3.65 0.68
N LEU A 89 -0.32 -3.20 1.53
CA LEU A 89 -0.06 -2.95 2.96
C LEU A 89 0.28 -4.22 3.73
N VAL A 90 -0.17 -5.40 3.28
CA VAL A 90 0.27 -6.68 3.85
C VAL A 90 1.79 -6.83 3.80
N ASN A 91 2.45 -6.37 2.72
CA ASN A 91 3.91 -6.40 2.67
C ASN A 91 4.55 -5.53 3.75
N ASN A 92 3.92 -4.39 4.08
CA ASN A 92 4.39 -3.55 5.18
C ASN A 92 4.21 -4.29 6.51
N LEU A 93 3.07 -4.96 6.74
CA LEU A 93 2.85 -5.77 7.95
C LEU A 93 3.92 -6.86 8.12
N ILE A 94 4.35 -7.49 7.02
CA ILE A 94 5.42 -8.50 7.03
C ILE A 94 6.76 -7.85 7.39
N VAL A 95 7.13 -6.76 6.71
CA VAL A 95 8.40 -6.03 6.95
C VAL A 95 8.47 -5.48 8.37
N ASP A 96 7.35 -5.01 8.90
CA ASP A 96 7.18 -4.47 10.24
C ASP A 96 7.09 -5.56 11.32
N ASN A 97 7.17 -6.85 10.95
CA ASN A 97 7.00 -8.01 11.83
C ASN A 97 5.66 -8.04 12.59
N CYS A 98 4.62 -7.41 12.02
CA CYS A 98 3.25 -7.48 12.53
C CYS A 98 2.63 -8.86 12.28
N VAL A 99 3.02 -9.50 11.18
CA VAL A 99 2.59 -10.85 10.80
C VAL A 99 3.81 -11.64 10.35
N ALA A 100 3.77 -12.96 10.50
CA ALA A 100 4.78 -13.84 9.93
C ALA A 100 4.23 -14.57 8.69
N VAL A 101 5.12 -15.03 7.81
CA VAL A 101 4.76 -15.76 6.59
C VAL A 101 5.15 -17.21 6.77
N THR A 102 4.17 -18.11 6.69
CA THR A 102 4.37 -19.56 6.86
C THR A 102 4.61 -20.29 5.54
N GLY A 103 4.25 -19.66 4.43
CA GLY A 103 4.36 -20.23 3.10
C GLY A 103 3.53 -19.45 2.08
N VAL A 104 3.18 -20.12 1.00
CA VAL A 104 2.27 -19.61 -0.03
C VAL A 104 1.10 -20.58 -0.23
N ASP A 105 -0.06 -20.05 -0.62
CA ASP A 105 -1.22 -20.86 -1.01
C ASP A 105 -1.05 -21.45 -2.42
N ALA A 106 -2.10 -22.10 -2.93
CA ALA A 106 -2.10 -22.74 -4.25
C ALA A 106 -2.01 -21.72 -5.40
N GLU A 107 -2.41 -20.48 -5.15
CA GLU A 107 -2.42 -19.34 -6.07
C GLU A 107 -1.14 -18.49 -5.97
N GLY A 108 -0.24 -18.82 -5.03
CA GLY A 108 1.03 -18.14 -4.81
C GLY A 108 0.94 -16.90 -3.90
N ALA A 109 -0.17 -16.68 -3.21
CA ALA A 109 -0.31 -15.61 -2.23
C ALA A 109 0.30 -16.03 -0.87
N PRO A 110 0.92 -15.10 -0.13
CA PRO A 110 1.54 -15.42 1.15
C PRO A 110 0.48 -15.80 2.20
N CYS A 111 0.72 -16.91 2.89
CA CYS A 111 -0.06 -17.32 4.06
C CYS A 111 0.49 -16.63 5.31
N LEU A 112 -0.35 -15.80 5.92
CA LEU A 112 -0.02 -15.00 7.09
C LEU A 112 -0.37 -15.77 8.36
N GLU A 113 0.51 -15.70 9.36
CA GLU A 113 0.25 -16.12 10.73
C GLU A 113 0.47 -14.96 11.70
N GLU A 114 0.00 -15.14 12.95
CA GLU A 114 0.12 -14.14 13.99
C GLU A 114 1.59 -13.79 14.28
N GLY A 115 1.93 -12.50 14.18
CA GLY A 115 3.26 -12.00 14.51
C GLY A 115 3.40 -11.74 16.01
N LYS A 116 4.44 -12.32 16.62
CA LYS A 116 4.70 -12.19 18.07
C LYS A 116 4.98 -10.75 18.53
N MET A 117 5.40 -9.88 17.62
CA MET A 117 5.83 -8.51 17.93
C MET A 117 4.73 -7.47 17.72
N PHE A 118 3.55 -7.86 17.24
CA PHE A 118 2.50 -6.91 16.85
C PHE A 118 2.08 -5.94 17.98
N PRO A 119 1.80 -6.38 19.22
CA PRO A 119 1.41 -5.48 20.30
C PRO A 119 2.49 -4.46 20.67
N LEU A 120 3.76 -4.76 20.39
CA LEU A 120 4.87 -3.84 20.67
C LEU A 120 5.11 -2.87 19.52
N TRP A 121 4.83 -3.28 18.28
CA TRP A 121 5.02 -2.42 17.11
C TRP A 121 3.97 -1.32 17.02
N ALA A 122 2.68 -1.63 17.23
CA ALA A 122 1.59 -0.67 17.01
C ALA A 122 1.58 0.53 17.98
N TRP A 123 2.25 0.40 19.13
CA TRP A 123 2.42 1.45 20.14
C TRP A 123 3.87 1.86 20.34
N LYS A 124 4.76 1.50 19.40
CA LYS A 124 6.19 1.76 19.53
C LYS A 124 6.48 3.24 19.80
N ASP A 125 5.83 4.13 19.06
CA ASP A 125 6.03 5.58 19.18
C ASP A 125 5.50 6.11 20.52
N GLU A 126 4.30 5.67 20.93
CA GLU A 126 3.72 6.05 22.23
C GLU A 126 4.55 5.55 23.40
N VAL A 127 5.08 4.32 23.31
CA VAL A 127 5.95 3.74 24.34
C VAL A 127 7.27 4.51 24.43
N PHE A 128 7.88 4.89 23.30
CA PHE A 128 9.08 5.72 23.31
C PHE A 128 8.83 7.13 23.82
N GLU A 129 7.69 7.73 23.47
CA GLU A 129 7.30 9.04 23.99
C GLU A 129 7.09 8.99 25.51
N PHE A 130 6.44 7.94 26.01
CA PHE A 130 6.27 7.70 27.44
C PHE A 130 7.62 7.53 28.16
N ASP A 131 8.53 6.73 27.63
CA ASP A 131 9.86 6.50 28.22
C ASP A 131 10.68 7.79 28.24
N SER A 132 10.69 8.54 27.13
CA SER A 132 11.35 9.85 27.06
C SER A 132 10.83 10.81 28.13
N LYS A 133 9.49 10.97 28.25
CA LYS A 133 8.88 11.84 29.27
C LYS A 133 9.18 11.38 30.71
N SER A 134 9.23 10.08 30.93
CA SER A 134 9.52 9.48 32.23
C SER A 134 10.97 9.72 32.65
N GLN A 135 11.93 9.59 31.72
CA GLN A 135 13.34 9.89 31.95
C GLN A 135 13.59 11.38 32.21
N HIS A 136 12.91 12.28 31.49
CA HIS A 136 13.01 13.73 31.74
C HIS A 136 12.45 14.10 33.11
N SER A 137 11.32 13.51 33.51
CA SER A 137 10.72 13.72 34.84
C SER A 137 11.67 13.26 35.95
N HIS A 138 12.29 12.07 35.83
CA HIS A 138 13.23 11.56 36.82
C HIS A 138 14.49 12.42 37.01
N ARG A 139 14.97 13.10 35.95
CA ARG A 139 16.12 14.01 36.05
C ARG A 139 15.82 15.29 36.83
N HIS A 140 14.56 15.72 36.89
CA HIS A 140 14.16 16.93 37.63
C HIS A 140 13.95 16.72 39.13
N PHE A 141 13.87 15.48 39.62
CA PHE A 141 13.74 15.17 41.06
C PHE A 141 15.08 14.98 41.78
N HIS A 142 16.20 15.10 41.08
CA HIS A 142 17.56 14.92 41.63
C HIS A 142 18.42 16.20 41.64
N LEU A 143 17.79 17.37 41.59
CA LEU A 143 18.41 18.68 41.83
C LEU A 143 17.75 19.33 43.05
#